data_AF-A0A937PVC6-F1
#
_entry.id   AF-A0A937PVC6-F1
#
_cell.length_a   1.000
_cell.length_b   1.000
_cell.length_c   1.000
_cell.angle_alpha   90.00
_cell.angle_beta   90.00
_cell.angle_gamma   90.00
#
_symmetry.space_group_name_H-M   'P 1'
#
loop_
_entity.id
_entity.type
_entity.pdbx_description
1 polymer ?
#
loop_
_entity_poly.entity_id
_entity_poly.type
_entity_poly.pdbx_seq_one_letter_code
_entity_poly.pdbx_strand_id
1 'polypeptide(L)'
;MSQAGLLLKAYYEAVYELLEAEKDSLAARIGELLTEEVERRGFEAFDEEKYSAYRDACTAFVDERIETFNPIGYQYTFDRARTQDAFELELQLNWYDARAEFEALAEAAADKAQSVLTDENLRPLAAELMVELGVFPNNSIIAAYKAAPTLQKLPDYIVARAIEEIAG
;
A
#
# COMPACT_ATOMS: atom_id res chain seq x y z
N MET A 1 -5.30 23.13 5.61
CA MET A 1 -5.27 21.97 4.69
C MET A 1 -5.16 22.51 3.27
N SER A 2 -4.14 22.14 2.49
CA SER A 2 -3.99 22.56 1.08
C SER A 2 -4.90 21.72 0.18
N GLN A 3 -5.14 22.16 -1.06
CA GLN A 3 -5.89 21.36 -2.05
C GLN A 3 -5.19 20.01 -2.31
N ALA A 4 -3.87 19.99 -2.42
CA ALA A 4 -3.08 18.76 -2.52
C ALA A 4 -3.31 17.82 -1.32
N GLY A 5 -3.34 18.37 -0.10
CA GLY A 5 -3.61 17.59 1.12
C GLY A 5 -5.04 17.03 1.17
N LEU A 6 -6.02 17.75 0.62
CA LEU A 6 -7.39 17.26 0.49
C LEU A 6 -7.47 16.10 -0.51
N LEU A 7 -6.77 16.19 -1.65
CA LEU A 7 -6.70 15.11 -2.63
C LEU A 7 -5.97 13.88 -2.08
N LEU A 8 -4.85 14.04 -1.37
CA LEU A 8 -4.17 12.93 -0.69
C LEU A 8 -5.10 12.25 0.33
N LYS A 9 -5.85 13.02 1.12
CA LYS A 9 -6.84 12.44 2.05
C LYS A 9 -7.88 11.59 1.31
N ALA A 10 -8.41 12.11 0.20
CA ALA A 10 -9.38 11.38 -0.62
C ALA A 10 -8.79 10.13 -1.28
N TYR A 11 -7.50 10.16 -1.64
CA TYR A 11 -6.73 9.00 -2.10
C TYR A 11 -6.66 7.91 -1.03
N TYR A 12 -6.22 8.23 0.19
CA TYR A 12 -6.11 7.23 1.25
C TYR A 12 -7.48 6.70 1.70
N GLU A 13 -8.52 7.54 1.69
CA GLU A 13 -9.89 7.09 1.89
C GLU A 13 -10.35 6.11 0.80
N ALA A 14 -10.03 6.36 -0.47
CA ALA A 14 -10.37 5.46 -1.57
C ALA A 14 -9.62 4.13 -1.47
N VAL A 15 -8.35 4.16 -1.08
CA VAL A 15 -7.56 2.95 -0.79
C VAL A 15 -8.21 2.16 0.35
N TYR A 16 -8.55 2.81 1.46
CA TYR A 16 -9.22 2.15 2.59
C TYR A 16 -10.52 1.47 2.17
N GLU A 17 -11.38 2.18 1.43
CA GLU A 17 -12.66 1.65 0.94
C GLU A 17 -12.46 0.46 -0.01
N LEU A 18 -11.49 0.54 -0.93
CA LEU A 18 -11.15 -0.56 -1.83
C LEU A 18 -10.73 -1.80 -1.03
N LEU A 19 -9.79 -1.63 -0.09
CA LEU A 19 -9.25 -2.75 0.68
C LEU A 19 -10.31 -3.40 1.58
N GLU A 20 -11.17 -2.60 2.21
CA GLU A 20 -12.31 -3.11 2.98
C GLU A 20 -13.30 -3.90 2.10
N ALA A 21 -13.63 -3.37 0.92
CA ALA A 21 -14.58 -4.01 0.01
C ALA A 21 -14.04 -5.32 -0.58
N GLU A 22 -12.73 -5.40 -0.82
CA GLU A 22 -12.09 -6.51 -1.52
C GLU A 22 -11.34 -7.47 -0.58
N LYS A 23 -11.58 -7.44 0.74
CA LYS A 23 -10.92 -8.31 1.73
C LYS A 23 -10.94 -9.79 1.34
N ASP A 24 -12.09 -10.30 0.94
CA ASP A 24 -12.26 -11.71 0.57
C ASP A 24 -11.52 -12.04 -0.74
N SER A 25 -11.58 -11.13 -1.73
CA SER A 25 -10.84 -11.24 -2.99
C SER A 25 -9.33 -11.23 -2.77
N LEU A 26 -8.84 -10.34 -1.90
CA LEU A 26 -7.44 -10.27 -1.46
C LEU A 26 -7.01 -11.56 -0.80
N ALA A 27 -7.79 -12.10 0.13
CA ALA A 27 -7.45 -13.34 0.85
C ALA A 27 -7.37 -14.57 -0.08
N ALA A 28 -8.22 -14.62 -1.12
CA ALA A 28 -8.13 -15.62 -2.16
C ALA A 28 -6.86 -15.43 -3.01
N ARG A 29 -6.62 -14.21 -3.49
CA ARG A 29 -5.49 -13.92 -4.39
C ARG A 29 -4.13 -14.07 -3.71
N ILE A 30 -4.03 -13.75 -2.42
CA ILE A 30 -2.85 -13.98 -1.58
C ILE A 30 -2.46 -15.47 -1.58
N GLY A 31 -3.43 -16.38 -1.48
CA GLY A 31 -3.16 -17.82 -1.48
C GLY A 31 -2.55 -18.31 -2.80
N GLU A 32 -3.08 -17.81 -3.92
CA GLU A 32 -2.57 -18.10 -5.25
C GLU A 32 -1.16 -17.55 -5.45
N LEU A 33 -0.97 -16.25 -5.19
CA LEU A 33 0.32 -15.57 -5.34
C LEU A 33 1.41 -16.17 -4.43
N LEU A 34 1.07 -16.56 -3.20
CA LEU A 34 2.02 -17.20 -2.29
C LEU A 34 2.51 -18.54 -2.86
N THR A 35 1.59 -19.34 -3.40
CA THR A 35 1.92 -20.62 -4.03
C THR A 35 2.80 -20.40 -5.26
N GLU A 36 2.38 -19.50 -6.16
CA GLU A 36 3.12 -19.13 -7.37
C GLU A 36 4.54 -18.67 -7.03
N GLU A 37 4.70 -17.80 -6.03
CA GLU A 37 5.99 -17.23 -5.67
C GLU A 37 6.92 -18.24 -5.00
N VAL A 38 6.40 -19.10 -4.12
CA VAL A 38 7.19 -20.16 -3.47
C VAL A 38 7.73 -21.14 -4.51
N GLU A 39 6.89 -21.58 -5.44
CA GLU A 39 7.28 -22.46 -6.54
C GLU A 39 8.32 -21.79 -7.45
N ARG A 40 8.06 -20.54 -7.86
CA ARG A 40 8.94 -19.78 -8.74
C ARG A 40 10.33 -19.54 -8.15
N ARG A 41 10.41 -19.32 -6.84
CA ARG A 41 11.69 -19.07 -6.14
C ARG A 41 12.38 -20.35 -5.69
N GLY A 42 11.68 -21.48 -5.70
CA GLY A 42 12.21 -22.75 -5.21
C GLY A 42 12.54 -22.69 -3.72
N PHE A 43 11.72 -22.01 -2.92
CA PHE A 43 11.91 -22.02 -1.47
C PHE A 43 11.69 -23.46 -0.96
N GLU A 44 12.77 -24.13 -0.59
CA GLU A 44 12.74 -25.51 -0.12
C GLU A 44 11.97 -25.64 1.21
N ALA A 45 11.39 -26.82 1.45
CA ALA A 45 10.69 -27.18 2.67
C ALA A 45 9.56 -26.19 3.05
N PHE A 46 8.68 -25.90 2.10
CA PHE A 46 7.39 -25.25 2.34
C PHE A 46 6.32 -26.33 2.52
N ASP A 47 6.14 -26.79 3.76
CA ASP A 47 5.06 -27.71 4.12
C ASP A 47 3.74 -26.95 4.33
N GLU A 48 2.66 -27.72 4.52
CA GLU A 48 1.31 -27.18 4.71
C GLU A 48 1.22 -26.23 5.92
N GLU A 49 1.95 -26.54 7.00
CA GLU A 49 1.98 -25.70 8.21
C GLU A 49 2.63 -24.34 7.91
N LYS A 50 3.77 -24.34 7.19
CA LYS A 50 4.45 -23.11 6.79
C LYS A 50 3.63 -22.31 5.78
N TYR A 51 2.94 -22.97 4.85
CA TYR A 51 1.98 -22.30 3.96
C TYR A 51 0.86 -21.60 4.74
N SER A 52 0.25 -22.30 5.71
CA SER A 52 -0.78 -21.70 6.57
C SER A 52 -0.24 -20.50 7.33
N ALA A 53 0.93 -20.63 7.97
CA ALA A 53 1.52 -19.54 8.74
C ALA A 53 1.83 -18.29 7.89
N TYR A 54 2.30 -18.47 6.65
CA TYR A 54 2.54 -17.34 5.73
C TYR A 54 1.25 -16.71 5.24
N ARG A 55 0.20 -17.51 4.99
CA ARG A 55 -1.12 -17.00 4.61
C ARG A 55 -1.75 -16.20 5.76
N ASP A 56 -1.63 -16.69 6.99
CA ASP A 56 -2.11 -15.99 8.19
C ASP A 56 -1.35 -14.66 8.38
N ALA A 57 -0.03 -14.67 8.19
CA ALA A 57 0.79 -13.45 8.23
C ALA A 57 0.37 -12.44 7.15
N CYS A 58 0.12 -12.90 5.90
CA CYS A 58 -0.36 -12.02 4.84
C CYS A 58 -1.74 -11.43 5.17
N THR A 59 -2.63 -12.22 5.77
CA THR A 59 -3.97 -11.76 6.17
C THR A 59 -3.86 -10.70 7.25
N ALA A 60 -3.03 -10.92 8.27
CA ALA A 60 -2.77 -9.91 9.31
C ALA A 60 -2.18 -8.62 8.72
N PHE A 61 -1.30 -8.71 7.71
CA PHE A 61 -0.73 -7.54 7.05
C PHE A 61 -1.76 -6.76 6.21
N VAL A 62 -2.76 -7.44 5.63
CA VAL A 62 -3.91 -6.76 5.00
C VAL A 62 -4.67 -5.95 6.04
N ASP A 63 -5.01 -6.55 7.19
CA ASP A 63 -5.72 -5.87 8.26
C ASP A 63 -4.93 -4.66 8.80
N GLU A 64 -3.61 -4.82 9.00
CA GLU A 64 -2.72 -3.72 9.40
C GLU A 64 -2.70 -2.57 8.37
N ARG A 65 -2.68 -2.88 7.07
CA ARG A 65 -2.73 -1.85 6.01
C ARG A 65 -4.07 -1.12 6.00
N ILE A 66 -5.16 -1.84 6.19
CA ILE A 66 -6.50 -1.25 6.26
C ILE A 66 -6.60 -0.30 7.46
N GLU A 67 -6.13 -0.71 8.63
CA GLU A 67 -6.09 0.16 9.81
C GLU A 67 -5.16 1.37 9.61
N THR A 68 -4.04 1.19 8.89
CA THR A 68 -3.13 2.29 8.55
C THR A 68 -3.82 3.36 7.69
N PHE A 69 -4.67 2.95 6.75
CA PHE A 69 -5.42 3.87 5.89
C PHE A 69 -6.77 4.32 6.47
N ASN A 70 -7.16 3.81 7.65
CA ASN A 70 -8.40 4.16 8.29
C ASN A 70 -8.51 5.68 8.48
N PRO A 71 -9.50 6.36 7.85
CA PRO A 71 -9.56 7.82 7.80
C PRO A 71 -9.83 8.50 9.15
N ILE A 72 -10.22 7.73 10.16
CA ILE A 72 -10.34 8.21 11.56
C ILE A 72 -8.96 8.22 12.25
N GLY A 73 -8.11 7.22 11.98
CA GLY A 73 -6.74 7.13 12.53
C GLY A 73 -5.72 7.97 11.77
N TYR A 74 -5.85 8.04 10.44
CA TYR A 74 -4.94 8.71 9.51
C TYR A 74 -4.81 10.23 9.76
N GLN A 75 -5.84 10.87 10.33
CA GLN A 75 -5.81 12.29 10.71
C GLN A 75 -4.70 12.62 11.73
N TYR A 76 -4.25 11.66 12.53
CA TYR A 76 -3.19 11.88 13.51
C TYR A 76 -1.78 11.82 12.91
N THR A 77 -1.61 11.22 11.74
CA THR A 77 -0.31 11.02 11.08
C THR A 77 0.17 12.28 10.34
N PHE A 78 -0.74 13.11 9.83
CA PHE A 78 -0.39 14.28 8.99
C PHE A 78 -0.61 15.65 9.66
N ASP A 79 -1.35 15.73 10.76
CA ASP A 79 -1.83 17.02 11.30
C ASP A 79 -0.91 17.65 12.37
N ARG A 80 0.22 17.02 12.71
CA ARG A 80 1.22 17.62 13.62
C ARG A 80 2.42 18.13 12.83
N ALA A 81 2.77 19.41 12.99
CA ALA A 81 3.99 20.02 12.41
C ALA A 81 5.32 19.44 12.96
N ARG A 82 5.26 18.40 13.80
CA ARG A 82 6.40 17.64 14.35
C ARG A 82 6.58 16.26 13.68
N THR A 83 5.80 16.00 12.63
CA THR A 83 5.60 14.66 12.05
C THR A 83 6.27 14.51 10.70
N GLN A 84 6.67 15.58 10.02
CA GLN A 84 7.33 15.44 8.72
C GLN A 84 8.68 14.71 8.85
N ASP A 85 9.54 15.15 9.77
CA ASP A 85 10.81 14.45 10.05
C ASP A 85 10.58 13.02 10.57
N ALA A 86 9.54 12.79 11.40
CA ALA A 86 9.25 11.48 11.96
C ALA A 86 8.66 10.51 10.92
N PHE A 87 7.82 11.02 10.02
CA PHE A 87 7.24 10.31 8.89
C PHE A 87 8.33 10.01 7.86
N GLU A 88 9.17 10.98 7.50
CA GLU A 88 10.34 10.75 6.66
C GLU A 88 11.30 9.72 7.29
N LEU A 89 11.46 9.72 8.61
CA LEU A 89 12.23 8.70 9.33
C LEU A 89 11.54 7.33 9.27
N GLU A 90 10.22 7.26 9.39
CA GLU A 90 9.43 6.02 9.26
C GLU A 90 9.53 5.43 7.85
N LEU A 91 9.48 6.28 6.82
CA LEU A 91 9.74 5.89 5.42
C LEU A 91 11.17 5.36 5.19
N GLN A 92 12.14 5.79 6.00
CA GLN A 92 13.53 5.31 5.96
C GLN A 92 13.77 4.05 6.80
N LEU A 93 13.09 3.93 7.95
CA LEU A 93 13.24 2.83 8.90
C LEU A 93 12.43 1.60 8.51
N ASN A 94 11.41 1.77 7.65
CA ASN A 94 10.75 0.65 7.01
C ASN A 94 11.74 -0.16 6.16
N TRP A 95 11.50 -1.46 6.05
CA TRP A 95 12.32 -2.41 5.28
C TRP A 95 12.45 -2.07 3.79
N TYR A 96 11.73 -1.03 3.37
CA TYR A 96 11.46 -0.57 2.03
C TYR A 96 11.61 0.96 2.06
N ASP A 97 12.68 1.49 1.45
CA ASP A 97 12.87 2.94 1.32
C ASP A 97 11.81 3.50 0.37
N ALA A 98 10.73 4.03 0.93
CA ALA A 98 9.55 4.47 0.19
C ALA A 98 9.50 5.98 -0.08
N ARG A 99 10.59 6.71 0.20
CA ARG A 99 10.64 8.17 0.05
C ARG A 99 10.36 8.62 -1.38
N ALA A 100 11.01 8.00 -2.35
CA ALA A 100 10.83 8.35 -3.75
C ALA A 100 9.38 8.10 -4.24
N GLU A 101 8.73 7.05 -3.73
CA GLU A 101 7.33 6.75 -4.06
C GLU A 101 6.38 7.76 -3.40
N PHE A 102 6.65 8.14 -2.15
CA PHE A 102 5.88 9.18 -1.47
C PHE A 102 6.03 10.55 -2.13
N GLU A 103 7.25 10.94 -2.49
CA GLU A 103 7.53 12.19 -3.21
C GLU A 103 6.76 12.25 -4.54
N ALA A 104 6.77 11.15 -5.31
CA ALA A 104 6.01 11.06 -6.56
C ALA A 104 4.49 11.19 -6.34
N LEU A 105 3.95 10.55 -5.29
CA LEU A 105 2.53 10.68 -4.92
C LEU A 105 2.18 12.12 -4.51
N ALA A 106 3.00 12.76 -3.69
CA ALA A 106 2.78 14.12 -3.24
C ALA A 106 2.87 15.13 -4.40
N GLU A 107 3.82 14.95 -5.32
CA GLU A 107 3.98 15.78 -6.52
C GLU A 107 2.78 15.64 -7.46
N ALA A 108 2.37 14.40 -7.78
CA ALA A 108 1.21 14.16 -8.63
C ALA A 108 -0.10 14.70 -8.03
N ALA A 109 -0.28 14.55 -6.72
CA ALA A 109 -1.42 15.13 -6.02
C ALA A 109 -1.38 16.67 -6.06
N ALA A 110 -0.21 17.28 -5.90
CA ALA A 110 -0.04 18.72 -6.01
C ALA A 110 -0.36 19.23 -7.42
N ASP A 111 0.10 18.54 -8.45
CA ASP A 111 -0.13 18.89 -9.85
C ASP A 111 -1.60 18.78 -10.23
N LYS A 112 -2.28 17.68 -9.88
CA LYS A 112 -3.73 17.52 -10.10
C LYS A 112 -4.54 18.58 -9.32
N ALA A 113 -4.08 18.95 -8.14
CA ALA A 113 -4.69 19.97 -7.29
C ALA A 113 -4.42 21.43 -7.74
N GLN A 114 -3.64 21.67 -8.80
CA GLN A 114 -3.51 23.02 -9.39
C GLN A 114 -4.82 23.47 -10.05
N SER A 115 -5.65 22.52 -10.48
CA SER A 115 -7.02 22.76 -10.93
C SER A 115 -7.98 22.91 -9.74
N VAL A 116 -9.14 23.56 -9.95
CA VAL A 116 -10.13 23.71 -8.87
C VAL A 116 -10.64 22.33 -8.45
N LEU A 117 -10.25 21.90 -7.25
CA LEU A 117 -10.86 20.74 -6.61
C LEU A 117 -12.29 21.06 -6.19
N THR A 118 -13.21 20.20 -6.59
CA THR A 118 -14.60 20.19 -6.21
C THR A 118 -14.94 18.82 -5.62
N ASP A 119 -16.00 18.74 -4.83
CA ASP A 119 -16.46 17.45 -4.29
C ASP A 119 -16.78 16.43 -5.42
N GLU A 120 -17.16 16.93 -6.61
CA GLU A 120 -17.46 16.11 -7.79
C GLU A 120 -16.21 15.49 -8.45
N ASN A 121 -15.06 16.19 -8.44
CA ASN A 121 -13.83 15.70 -9.08
C ASN A 121 -12.83 15.07 -8.11
N LEU A 122 -13.02 15.25 -6.80
CA LEU A 122 -12.09 14.77 -5.78
C LEU A 122 -11.92 13.24 -5.81
N ARG A 123 -13.03 12.49 -5.87
CA ARG A 123 -13.00 11.03 -5.94
C ARG A 123 -12.42 10.49 -7.26
N PRO A 124 -12.84 10.98 -8.44
CA PRO A 124 -12.20 10.61 -9.70
C PRO A 124 -10.69 10.85 -9.71
N LEU A 125 -10.22 12.00 -9.23
CA LEU A 125 -8.78 12.31 -9.19
C LEU A 125 -8.01 11.42 -8.23
N ALA A 126 -8.62 11.04 -7.10
CA ALA A 126 -8.04 10.06 -6.17
C ALA A 126 -7.89 8.68 -6.83
N ALA A 127 -8.90 8.21 -7.57
CA ALA A 127 -8.82 6.97 -8.32
C ALA A 127 -7.76 7.03 -9.44
N GLU A 128 -7.64 8.17 -10.13
CA GLU A 128 -6.56 8.38 -11.11
C GLU A 128 -5.18 8.24 -10.48
N LEU A 129 -4.95 8.80 -9.29
CA LEU A 129 -3.68 8.64 -8.58
C LEU A 129 -3.38 7.16 -8.27
N MET A 130 -4.38 6.37 -7.87
CA MET A 130 -4.22 4.93 -7.65
C MET A 130 -3.86 4.19 -8.94
N VAL A 131 -4.49 4.53 -10.07
CA VAL A 131 -4.20 3.90 -11.36
C VAL A 131 -2.83 4.32 -11.90
N GLU A 132 -2.44 5.58 -11.76
CA GLU A 132 -1.18 6.12 -12.29
C GLU A 132 0.04 5.68 -11.47
N LEU A 133 -0.10 5.64 -10.14
CA LEU A 133 1.02 5.46 -9.22
C LEU A 133 0.94 4.18 -8.37
N GLY A 134 -0.17 3.44 -8.42
CA GLY A 134 -0.42 2.32 -7.53
C GLY A 134 -0.83 2.75 -6.13
N VAL A 135 -0.96 1.77 -5.24
CA VAL A 135 -1.25 1.98 -3.82
C VAL A 135 0.06 2.10 -3.06
N PHE A 136 0.35 3.29 -2.56
CA PHE A 136 1.53 3.54 -1.73
C PHE A 136 1.50 2.68 -0.45
N PRO A 137 2.60 2.05 0.01
CA PRO A 137 3.96 2.03 -0.56
C PRO A 137 4.29 0.74 -1.34
N ASN A 138 3.32 0.17 -2.06
CA ASN A 138 3.45 -1.16 -2.66
C ASN A 138 4.57 -1.23 -3.70
N ASN A 139 4.83 -0.16 -4.46
CA ASN A 139 5.86 -0.21 -5.50
C ASN A 139 7.27 -0.36 -4.88
N SER A 140 7.54 0.34 -3.78
CA SER A 140 8.79 0.23 -3.03
C SER A 140 8.95 -1.16 -2.40
N ILE A 141 7.86 -1.72 -1.87
CA ILE A 141 7.83 -3.08 -1.33
C ILE A 141 8.17 -4.11 -2.42
N ILE A 142 7.47 -4.03 -3.56
CA ILE A 142 7.65 -4.92 -4.70
C ILE A 142 9.07 -4.80 -5.25
N ALA A 143 9.58 -3.58 -5.42
CA ALA A 143 10.92 -3.34 -5.93
C ALA A 143 12.00 -3.91 -5.01
N ALA A 144 11.94 -3.65 -3.70
CA ALA A 144 12.98 -4.13 -2.78
C ALA A 144 12.94 -5.65 -2.61
N TYR A 145 11.75 -6.27 -2.62
CA TYR A 145 11.66 -7.73 -2.64
C TYR A 145 12.24 -8.31 -3.93
N LYS A 146 11.92 -7.74 -5.10
CA LYS A 146 12.48 -8.21 -6.38
C LYS A 146 14.01 -8.10 -6.41
N ALA A 147 14.58 -7.05 -5.82
CA ALA A 147 16.02 -6.85 -5.72
C ALA A 147 16.71 -7.86 -4.79
N ALA A 148 16.07 -8.20 -3.67
CA ALA A 148 16.61 -9.17 -2.71
C ALA A 148 15.47 -10.04 -2.12
N PRO A 149 15.04 -11.09 -2.84
CA PRO A 149 13.93 -11.94 -2.42
C PRO A 149 14.32 -12.76 -1.19
N THR A 150 13.52 -12.67 -0.13
CA THR A 150 13.72 -13.48 1.07
C THR A 150 12.38 -13.91 1.63
N LEU A 151 12.38 -15.03 2.36
CA LEU A 151 11.21 -15.52 3.09
C LEU A 151 10.65 -14.46 4.06
N GLN A 152 11.52 -13.68 4.70
CA GLN A 152 11.09 -12.64 5.63
C GLN A 152 10.31 -11.51 4.96
N LYS A 153 10.64 -11.16 3.71
CA LYS A 153 9.97 -10.10 2.94
C LYS A 153 8.79 -10.62 2.11
N LEU A 154 8.58 -11.93 2.09
CA LEU A 154 7.59 -12.58 1.23
C LEU A 154 6.17 -12.14 1.58
N PRO A 155 5.71 -12.10 2.85
CA PRO A 155 4.35 -11.68 3.15
C PRO A 155 4.02 -10.27 2.64
N ASP A 156 4.88 -9.29 2.94
CA ASP A 156 4.71 -7.92 2.45
C ASP A 156 4.65 -7.81 0.93
N TYR A 157 5.51 -8.56 0.24
CA TYR A 157 5.53 -8.64 -1.22
C TYR A 157 4.22 -9.22 -1.78
N ILE A 158 3.74 -10.33 -1.22
CA ILE A 158 2.50 -10.97 -1.66
C ILE A 158 1.31 -10.04 -1.45
N VAL A 159 1.21 -9.39 -0.29
CA VAL A 159 0.13 -8.43 -0.02
C VAL A 159 0.22 -7.22 -0.95
N ALA A 160 1.42 -6.66 -1.16
CA ALA A 160 1.60 -5.53 -2.09
C ALA A 160 1.20 -5.92 -3.52
N ARG A 161 1.61 -7.10 -3.98
CA ARG A 161 1.21 -7.63 -5.29
C ARG A 161 -0.29 -7.82 -5.42
N ALA A 162 -0.94 -8.41 -4.41
CA ALA A 162 -2.37 -8.67 -4.42
C ALA A 162 -3.17 -7.36 -4.48
N ILE A 163 -2.76 -6.34 -3.73
CA ILE A 163 -3.40 -5.02 -3.73
C ILE A 163 -3.24 -4.35 -5.11
N GLU A 164 -2.04 -4.34 -5.69
CA GLU A 164 -1.83 -3.75 -7.01
C GLU A 164 -2.62 -4.46 -8.12
N GLU A 165 -2.84 -5.77 -8.02
CA GLU A 165 -3.64 -6.52 -9.00
C GLU A 165 -5.14 -6.25 -8.89
N ILE A 166 -5.63 -5.78 -7.73
CA ILE A 166 -7.03 -5.42 -7.52
C ILE A 166 -7.27 -3.93 -7.77
N ALA A 167 -6.28 -3.09 -7.50
CA ALA A 167 -6.37 -1.64 -7.68
C ALA A 167 -6.21 -1.17 -9.13
N GLY A 168 -5.61 -2.01 -10.00
CA GLY A 168 -5.39 -1.75 -11.44
C GLY A 168 -6.35 -2.49 -12.36
#